data_AF-A0A0S3EXE2-F1
#
_entry.id   AF-A0A0S3EXE2-F1
#
_cell.length_a   1.000
_cell.length_b   1.000
_cell.length_c   1.000
_cell.angle_alpha   90.00
_cell.angle_beta   90.00
_cell.angle_gamma   90.00
#
_symmetry.space_group_name_H-M   'P 1'
#
loop_
_entity.id
_entity.type
_entity.pdbx_description
1 polymer ?
#
loop_
_entity_poly.entity_id
_entity_poly.type
_entity_poly.pdbx_seq_one_letter_code
_entity_poly.pdbx_strand_id
1 'polypeptide(L)'
;MFIAVDLLQTCDDQDLATEVSDPALDGLGGRKIRHVGTSPILSHLIEGICGTLAHSGAEHPIPQVWKLFLAALAHMQVIEDREIVRSFRNMPGKTGRPPHRSA
;
A
#
# COMPACT_ATOMS: atom_id res chain seq x y z
N MET A 1 1.29 8.01 -2.38
CA MET A 1 1.65 6.84 -1.57
C MET A 1 0.60 6.51 -0.52
N PHE A 2 0.26 7.42 0.40
CA PHE A 2 -0.75 7.12 1.44
C PHE A 2 -2.06 6.53 0.90
N ILE A 3 -2.63 7.12 -0.15
CA ILE A 3 -3.87 6.62 -0.79
C ILE A 3 -3.69 5.19 -1.30
N ALA A 4 -2.61 4.91 -2.03
CA ALA A 4 -2.37 3.60 -2.60
C ALA A 4 -2.19 2.51 -1.52
N VAL A 5 -1.44 2.80 -0.45
CA VAL A 5 -1.28 1.86 0.68
C VAL A 5 -2.59 1.68 1.44
N ASP A 6 -3.36 2.75 1.61
CA ASP A 6 -4.67 2.71 2.26
C ASP A 6 -5.66 1.83 1.48
N LEU A 7 -5.67 1.94 0.15
CA LEU A 7 -6.50 1.09 -0.72
C LEU A 7 -6.06 -0.37 -0.63
N LEU A 8 -4.76 -0.65 -0.70
CA LEU A 8 -4.24 -2.02 -0.56
C LEU A 8 -4.59 -2.63 0.81
N GLN A 9 -4.55 -1.83 1.89
CA GLN A 9 -4.93 -2.31 3.22
C GLN A 9 -6.43 -2.65 3.32
N THR A 10 -7.29 -2.13 2.44
CA THR A 10 -8.72 -2.45 2.45
C THR A 10 -9.08 -3.73 1.69
N CYS A 11 -8.12 -4.37 1.01
CA CYS A 11 -8.29 -5.70 0.46
C CYS A 11 -8.57 -6.73 1.56
N ASP A 12 -9.30 -7.78 1.21
CA ASP A 12 -9.34 -8.95 2.07
C ASP A 12 -8.01 -9.71 2.04
N ASP A 13 -7.85 -10.67 2.95
CA ASP A 13 -6.59 -11.40 3.13
C ASP A 13 -6.12 -12.14 1.87
N GLN A 14 -7.04 -12.61 1.01
CA GLN A 14 -6.71 -13.38 -0.19
C GLN A 14 -6.33 -12.47 -1.35
N ASP A 15 -7.09 -11.39 -1.54
CA ASP A 15 -6.78 -10.35 -2.53
C ASP A 15 -5.44 -9.69 -2.19
N LEU A 16 -5.21 -9.38 -0.91
CA LEU A 16 -3.95 -8.80 -0.45
C LEU A 16 -2.76 -9.71 -0.74
N ALA A 17 -2.90 -11.03 -0.48
CA ALA A 17 -1.85 -11.98 -0.82
C ALA A 17 -1.58 -11.99 -2.33
N THR A 18 -2.65 -12.08 -3.14
CA THR A 18 -2.55 -12.13 -4.61
C THR A 18 -1.84 -10.89 -5.17
N GLU A 19 -2.20 -9.70 -4.69
CA GLU A 19 -1.60 -8.43 -5.13
C GLU A 19 -0.10 -8.34 -4.79
N VAL A 20 0.32 -8.90 -3.65
CA VAL A 20 1.72 -8.82 -3.20
C VAL A 20 2.58 -9.95 -3.80
N SER A 21 1.98 -11.07 -4.18
CA SER A 21 2.63 -12.19 -4.87
C SER A 21 2.80 -11.97 -6.38
N ASP A 22 2.27 -10.89 -6.96
CA ASP A 22 2.31 -10.68 -8.41
C ASP A 22 3.76 -10.72 -8.95
N PRO A 23 4.11 -11.70 -9.82
CA PRO A 23 5.44 -11.80 -10.41
C PRO A 23 5.90 -10.55 -11.17
N ALA A 24 4.97 -9.71 -11.64
CA ALA A 24 5.29 -8.45 -12.29
C ALA A 24 6.06 -7.50 -11.35
N LEU A 25 5.85 -7.59 -10.04
CA LEU A 25 6.50 -6.75 -9.04
C LEU A 25 8.02 -6.98 -8.98
N ASP A 26 8.49 -8.20 -9.27
CA ASP A 26 9.92 -8.52 -9.28
C ASP A 26 10.67 -7.72 -10.37
N GLY A 27 10.00 -7.41 -11.48
CA GLY A 27 10.54 -6.59 -12.56
C GLY A 27 10.59 -5.09 -12.24
N LEU A 28 9.83 -4.64 -11.23
CA LEU A 28 9.63 -3.22 -10.92
C LEU A 28 10.56 -2.67 -9.84
N GLY A 29 11.27 -3.53 -9.10
CA GLY A 29 12.21 -3.11 -8.05
C GLY A 29 13.40 -2.29 -8.55
N GLY A 30 13.74 -2.41 -9.84
CA GLY A 30 14.86 -1.71 -10.46
C GLY A 30 16.21 -1.99 -9.79
N ARG A 31 17.25 -1.23 -10.17
CA ARG A 31 18.61 -1.40 -9.60
C ARG A 31 18.93 -0.45 -8.43
N LYS A 32 18.07 0.54 -8.17
CA LYS A 32 18.33 1.60 -7.18
C LYS A 32 17.22 1.62 -6.14
N ILE A 33 17.53 1.09 -4.96
CA ILE A 33 16.64 1.20 -3.81
C ILE A 33 16.86 2.58 -3.18
N ARG A 34 15.81 3.41 -3.17
CA ARG A 34 15.78 4.66 -2.40
C ARG A 34 14.80 4.50 -1.27
N HIS A 35 15.26 4.70 -0.05
CA HIS A 35 14.38 4.80 1.10
C HIS A 35 13.59 6.10 0.98
N VAL A 36 12.34 5.99 0.52
CA VAL A 36 11.39 7.10 0.63
C VAL A 36 11.13 7.23 2.12
N GLY A 37 11.47 8.38 2.72
CA GLY A 37 11.31 8.60 4.16
C GLY A 37 9.90 8.20 4.59
N THR A 38 9.80 7.09 5.33
CA THR A 38 8.51 6.58 5.78
C THR A 38 8.07 7.47 6.92
N SER A 39 7.04 8.28 6.67
CA SER A 39 6.36 8.95 7.79
C SER A 39 5.85 7.88 8.76
N PRO A 40 5.75 8.18 10.08
CA PRO A 40 5.22 7.23 11.06
C PRO A 40 3.89 6.59 10.65
N ILE A 41 3.00 7.36 10.02
CA ILE A 41 1.71 6.88 9.53
C ILE A 41 1.88 5.81 8.44
N LEU A 42 2.81 6.04 7.50
CA LEU A 42 3.07 5.08 6.42
C LEU A 42 3.68 3.78 6.97
N SER A 43 4.55 3.88 7.98
CA SER A 43 5.06 2.71 8.69
C SER A 43 3.93 1.92 9.35
N HIS A 44 3.00 2.61 10.03
CA HIS A 44 1.86 1.96 10.69
C HIS A 44 0.92 1.25 9.70
N LEU A 45 0.64 1.86 8.54
CA LEU A 45 -0.17 1.21 7.49
C LEU A 45 0.53 -0.07 6.95
N ILE A 46 1.85 0.00 6.74
CA ILE A 46 2.65 -1.15 6.29
C ILE A 46 2.71 -2.24 7.36
N GLU A 47 2.87 -1.88 8.63
CA GLU A 47 2.83 -2.85 9.75
C GLU A 47 1.49 -3.58 9.80
N GLY A 48 0.37 -2.88 9.56
CA GLY A 48 -0.95 -3.49 9.44
C GLY A 48 -1.01 -4.53 8.32
N ILE A 49 -0.52 -4.19 7.13
CA ILE A 49 -0.46 -5.09 5.97
C ILE A 49 0.42 -6.32 6.28
N CYS A 50 1.60 -6.11 6.84
CA CYS A 50 2.48 -7.21 7.25
C CYS A 50 1.82 -8.12 8.29
N GLY A 51 1.07 -7.52 9.23
CA GLY A 51 0.27 -8.24 10.20
C GLY A 51 -0.76 -9.15 9.54
N THR A 52 -1.55 -8.63 8.59
CA THR A 52 -2.55 -9.41 7.85
C THR A 52 -1.90 -10.56 7.07
N LEU A 53 -0.82 -10.29 6.33
CA LEU A 53 -0.08 -11.32 5.57
C LEU A 53 0.49 -12.43 6.46
N ALA A 54 0.99 -12.07 7.65
CA ALA A 54 1.50 -13.05 8.61
C ALA A 54 0.39 -13.93 9.19
N HIS A 55 -0.82 -13.38 9.42
CA HIS A 55 -1.95 -14.14 9.94
C HIS A 55 -2.59 -15.05 8.90
N SER A 56 -2.62 -14.63 7.62
CA SER A 56 -3.18 -15.44 6.54
C SER A 56 -2.28 -16.62 6.15
N GLY A 57 -1.00 -16.58 6.54
CA GLY A 57 0.00 -17.60 6.19
C GLY A 57 0.31 -17.66 4.68
N ALA A 58 -0.20 -16.70 3.91
CA ALA A 58 -0.14 -16.72 2.46
C ALA A 58 1.24 -16.37 1.90
N GLU A 59 2.01 -15.57 2.63
CA GLU A 59 3.32 -15.05 2.19
C GLU A 59 4.35 -15.21 3.32
N HIS A 60 5.22 -16.22 3.20
CA HIS A 60 6.41 -16.36 4.04
C HIS A 60 7.66 -16.62 3.19
N PRO A 61 8.73 -15.82 3.30
CA PRO A 61 8.91 -14.70 4.24
C PRO A 61 8.07 -13.47 3.87
N ILE A 62 7.80 -12.61 4.86
CA ILE A 62 7.08 -11.34 4.65
C ILE A 62 7.78 -10.52 3.55
N PRO A 63 7.03 -9.98 2.58
CA PRO A 63 7.56 -9.20 1.47
C PRO A 63 8.35 -7.97 1.92
N GLN A 64 9.39 -7.65 1.17
CA GLN A 64 10.17 -6.43 1.42
C GLN A 64 9.27 -5.20 1.21
N VAL A 65 9.44 -4.17 2.05
CA VAL A 65 8.58 -2.96 2.04
C VAL A 65 8.45 -2.30 0.67
N TRP A 66 9.50 -2.34 -0.16
CA TRP A 66 9.43 -1.79 -1.52
C TRP A 66 8.44 -2.54 -2.42
N LYS A 67 8.30 -3.87 -2.26
CA LYS A 67 7.30 -4.68 -2.96
C LYS A 67 5.90 -4.27 -2.56
N LEU A 68 5.67 -4.01 -1.27
CA LEU A 68 4.37 -3.55 -0.76
C LEU A 68 3.97 -2.19 -1.35
N PHE A 69 4.92 -1.26 -1.52
CA PHE A 69 4.62 0.01 -2.19
C PHE A 69 4.31 -0.16 -3.67
N LEU A 70 4.98 -1.08 -4.37
CA LEU A 70 4.69 -1.35 -5.77
C LEU A 70 3.36 -2.08 -5.95
N ALA A 71 3.07 -3.09 -5.11
CA ALA A 71 1.77 -3.75 -5.06
C ALA A 71 0.65 -2.72 -4.83
N ALA A 72 0.84 -1.81 -3.88
CA ALA A 72 -0.12 -0.74 -3.61
C ALA A 72 -0.36 0.16 -4.83
N LEU A 73 0.69 0.53 -5.56
CA LEU A 73 0.57 1.32 -6.77
C LEU A 73 -0.06 0.56 -7.93
N ALA A 74 0.29 -0.72 -8.12
CA ALA A 74 -0.28 -1.58 -9.14
C ALA A 74 -1.78 -1.79 -8.88
N HIS A 75 -2.14 -2.15 -7.65
CA HIS A 75 -3.52 -2.27 -7.19
C HIS A 75 -4.31 -0.97 -7.44
N MET A 76 -3.75 0.19 -7.10
CA MET A 76 -4.40 1.48 -7.35
C MET A 76 -4.69 1.75 -8.84
N GLN A 77 -3.94 1.18 -9.79
CA GLN A 77 -4.17 1.40 -11.23
C GLN A 77 -5.46 0.74 -11.74
N VAL A 78 -5.95 -0.30 -11.06
CA VAL A 78 -7.14 -1.05 -11.47
C VAL A 78 -8.37 -0.70 -10.63
N ILE A 79 -8.20 0.11 -9.60
CA ILE A 79 -9.28 0.57 -8.72
C ILE A 79 -10.07 1.70 -9.37
N GLU A 80 -11.39 1.69 -9.19
CA GLU A 80 -12.27 2.75 -9.66
C GLU A 80 -11.88 4.13 -9.07
N ASP A 81 -11.87 5.17 -9.91
CA ASP A 81 -11.58 6.55 -9.51
C ASP A 81 -12.42 7.02 -8.30
N ARG A 82 -13.66 6.52 -8.19
CA ARG A 82 -14.54 6.78 -7.04
C ARG A 82 -13.90 6.36 -5.72
N GLU A 83 -13.31 5.17 -5.66
CA GLU A 83 -12.70 4.65 -4.44
C GLU A 83 -11.40 5.40 -4.13
N ILE A 84 -10.63 5.78 -5.15
CA ILE A 84 -9.46 6.66 -5.00
C ILE A 84 -9.87 8.00 -4.36
N VAL A 85 -10.91 8.64 -4.89
CA VAL A 85 -11.43 9.91 -4.36
C VAL A 85 -11.97 9.73 -2.94
N ARG A 86 -12.61 8.61 -2.63
CA ARG A 86 -13.10 8.28 -1.29
C ARG A 86 -11.93 8.16 -0.30
N SER A 87 -10.90 7.39 -0.64
CA SER A 87 -9.71 7.26 0.21
C SER A 87 -9.02 8.61 0.41
N PHE A 88 -8.86 9.41 -0.66
CA PHE A 88 -8.31 10.76 -0.57
C PHE A 88 -9.08 11.66 0.42
N ARG A 89 -10.41 11.67 0.36
CA ARG A 89 -11.27 12.48 1.25
C ARG A 89 -11.19 12.03 2.71
N ASN A 90 -10.99 10.74 2.95
CA ASN A 90 -10.87 10.16 4.30
C ASN A 90 -9.45 10.30 4.87
N MET A 91 -8.46 10.54 4.02
CA MET A 91 -7.05 10.62 4.38
C MET A 91 -6.71 11.62 5.50
N PRO A 92 -7.36 12.80 5.59
CA PRO A 92 -7.13 13.71 6.71
C PRO A 92 -7.43 13.10 8.08
N GLY A 93 -8.48 12.28 8.18
CA GLY A 93 -8.84 11.57 9.41
C GLY A 93 -7.81 10.50 9.79
N LYS A 94 -7.17 9.87 8.80
CA LYS A 94 -6.16 8.82 9.00
C LYS A 94 -4.76 9.35 9.26
N THR A 95 -4.42 10.50 8.66
CA THR A 95 -3.07 11.07 8.71
C THR A 95 -2.94 12.24 9.68
N GLY A 96 -4.05 12.79 10.19
CA GLY A 96 -4.06 14.04 10.95
C GLY A 96 -3.59 15.26 10.15
N ARG A 97 -3.38 15.12 8.84
CA ARG A 97 -2.96 16.21 7.95
C ARG A 97 -4.19 16.83 7.30
N PRO A 98 -4.30 18.17 7.24
CA PRO A 98 -5.38 18.79 6.48
C PRO A 98 -5.28 18.37 5.00
N PRO A 99 -6.42 18.25 4.29
CA PRO A 99 -6.39 18.04 2.86
C PRO A 99 -5.68 19.25 2.23
N HIS A 100 -4.44 19.06 1.76
CA HIS A 100 -3.74 20.11 1.05
C HIS A 100 -4.58 20.46 -0.19
N ARG A 101 -5.17 21.66 -0.19
CA ARG A 101 -5.50 22.35 -1.44
C ARG A 101 -4.16 22.73 -2.05
N SER A 102 -3.75 22.03 -3.09
CA SER A 102 -2.87 22.64 -4.08
C SER A 102 -3.66 23.83 -4.64
N ALA A 103 -3.28 25.04 -4.21
CA ALA A 103 -3.71 26.28 -4.83
C ALA A 103 -2.95 26.48 -6.14
#